data_AF-A0A160TBB0-F1
#
_entry.id   AF-A0A160TBB0-F1
#
_cell.length_a   1.000
_cell.length_b   1.000
_cell.length_c   1.000
_cell.angle_alpha   90.00
_cell.angle_beta   90.00
_cell.angle_gamma   90.00
#
_symmetry.space_group_name_H-M   'P 1'
#
loop_
_entity.id
_entity.type
_entity.pdbx_description
1 polymer ?
#
loop_
_entity_poly.entity_id
_entity_poly.type
_entity_poly.pdbx_seq_one_letter_code
_entity_poly.pdbx_strand_id
1 'polypeptide(L)' 'MSDVKQSLQDKLQQLEKGLFLMSLDRVRALSVHETVELIEDLRAVVAAAKADANKL' A
#
# COMPACT_ATOMS: atom_id res chain seq x y z
N MET A 1 -12.47 17.90 -10.43
CA MET A 1 -11.13 17.90 -9.80
C MET A 1 -11.13 17.30 -8.38
N SER A 2 -12.16 16.56 -7.94
CA SER A 2 -12.18 15.98 -6.58
C SER A 2 -11.85 14.49 -6.53
N ASP A 3 -12.25 13.68 -7.52
CA ASP A 3 -12.17 12.22 -7.40
C ASP A 3 -10.75 11.65 -7.44
N VAL A 4 -9.88 12.23 -8.28
CA VAL A 4 -8.49 11.76 -8.43
C VAL A 4 -7.67 12.05 -7.18
N LYS A 5 -7.90 13.22 -6.57
CA LYS A 5 -7.20 13.62 -5.35
C LYS A 5 -7.65 12.79 -4.14
N GLN A 6 -8.94 12.50 -4.04
CA GLN A 6 -9.50 11.63 -3.00
C GLN A 6 -8.98 10.19 -3.15
N SER A 7 -9.00 9.63 -4.36
CA SER A 7 -8.43 8.30 -4.66
C SER A 7 -6.95 8.20 -4.28
N LEU A 8 -6.17 9.25 -4.54
CA LEU A 8 -4.75 9.33 -4.13
C LEU A 8 -4.59 9.36 -2.61
N GLN A 9 -5.44 10.10 -1.89
CA GLN A 9 -5.40 10.15 -0.42
C GLN A 9 -5.77 8.79 0.21
N ASP A 10 -6.79 8.12 -0.31
CA ASP A 10 -7.22 6.80 0.20
C ASP A 10 -6.12 5.74 -0.03
N LYS A 11 -5.44 5.79 -1.18
CA LYS A 11 -4.30 4.91 -1.50
C LYS A 11 -3.09 5.18 -0.61
N LEU A 12 -2.80 6.45 -0.32
CA LEU A 12 -1.72 6.83 0.60
C LEU A 12 -2.00 6.34 2.03
N GLN A 13 -3.24 6.45 2.51
CA GLN A 13 -3.64 5.92 3.82
C GLN A 13 -3.52 4.40 3.91
N GLN A 14 -3.88 3.66 2.86
CA GLN A 14 -3.68 2.21 2.83
C GLN A 14 -2.20 1.84 2.89
N LEU A 15 -1.34 2.59 2.20
CA LEU A 15 0.11 2.40 2.22
C LEU A 15 0.70 2.67 3.62
N GLU A 16 0.28 3.76 4.26
CA GLU A 16 0.68 4.10 5.64
C GLU A 16 0.23 3.03 6.64
N LYS A 17 -0.98 2.49 6.50
CA LYS A 17 -1.48 1.40 7.34
C LYS A 17 -0.65 0.12 7.17
N GLY A 18 -0.31 -0.25 5.93
CA GLY A 18 0.54 -1.41 5.65
C GLY A 18 1.94 -1.26 6.25
N LEU A 19 2.54 -0.07 6.11
CA LEU A 19 3.85 0.25 6.70
C LEU A 19 3.80 0.27 8.25
N PHE A 20 2.71 0.77 8.83
CA PHE A 20 2.50 0.77 10.28
C PHE A 20 2.41 -0.65 10.85
N LEU A 21 1.67 -1.55 10.19
CA LEU A 21 1.59 -2.96 10.58
C LEU A 21 2.95 -3.67 10.50
N MET A 22 3.84 -3.23 9.61
CA MET A 22 5.20 -3.77 9.48
C MET A 22 6.19 -3.22 10.52
N SER A 23 5.89 -2.15 11.25
CA SER A 23 6.92 -1.33 11.93
C SER A 23 7.59 -1.99 13.15
N LEU A 24 6.90 -2.86 13.89
CA LEU A 24 7.43 -3.47 15.13
C LEU A 24 7.35 -5.01 15.18
N ASP A 25 6.35 -5.63 14.56
CA ASP A 25 6.08 -7.07 14.73
C ASP A 25 6.45 -7.97 13.53
N ARG A 26 6.96 -7.41 12.43
CA ARG A 26 7.25 -8.15 11.18
C ARG A 26 8.19 -9.36 11.33
N VAL A 27 9.08 -9.37 12.33
CA VAL A 27 10.01 -10.50 12.58
C VAL A 27 9.37 -11.60 13.45
N ARG A 28 8.30 -11.30 14.20
CA ARG A 28 7.62 -12.26 15.09
C ARG A 28 6.21 -12.68 14.63
N ALA A 29 5.53 -11.87 13.83
CA ALA A 29 4.10 -12.04 13.57
C ALA A 29 3.72 -12.46 12.14
N LEU A 30 4.63 -12.40 11.17
CA LEU A 30 4.34 -12.82 9.79
C LEU A 30 5.20 -14.03 9.43
N SER A 31 4.55 -15.13 9.06
CA SER A 31 5.21 -16.22 8.35
C SER A 31 5.74 -15.71 7.00
N VAL A 32 6.68 -16.45 6.40
CA VAL A 32 7.27 -16.08 5.10
C VAL A 32 6.19 -15.89 4.03
N HIS A 33 5.09 -16.66 4.07
CA HIS A 33 3.99 -16.53 3.12
C HIS A 33 3.18 -15.24 3.32
N GLU A 34 2.79 -14.91 4.56
CA GLU A 34 2.03 -13.70 4.85
C GLU A 34 2.85 -12.43 4.56
N THR A 35 4.17 -12.50 4.69
CA THR A 35 5.07 -11.42 4.27
C THR A 35 5.09 -11.25 2.75
N VAL A 36 5.09 -12.35 1.99
CA VAL A 36 5.07 -12.32 0.53
C VAL A 36 3.73 -11.76 0.02
N GLU A 37 2.60 -12.20 0.58
CA GLU A 37 1.28 -11.68 0.24
C GLU A 37 1.20 -10.17 0.51
N LEU A 38 1.67 -9.72 1.69
CA LEU A 38 1.69 -8.30 2.02
C LEU A 38 2.58 -7.48 1.07
N ILE A 39 3.71 -8.02 0.63
CA ILE A 39 4.59 -7.36 -0.35
C ILE A 39 3.91 -7.26 -1.73
N GLU A 40 3.24 -8.31 -2.17
CA GLU A 40 2.48 -8.32 -3.44
C GLU A 40 1.34 -7.30 -3.40
N ASP A 41 0.58 -7.24 -2.31
CA ASP A 41 -0.48 -6.25 -2.11
C ASP A 41 0.05 -4.81 -2.14
N LEU A 42 1.15 -4.55 -1.43
CA LEU A 42 1.79 -3.23 -1.44
C LEU A 42 2.30 -2.84 -2.85
N ARG A 43 2.86 -3.80 -3.60
CA ARG A 43 3.28 -3.56 -4.99
C ARG A 43 2.10 -3.23 -5.90
N ALA A 44 0.97 -3.90 -5.72
CA ALA A 44 -0.25 -3.62 -6.48
C ALA A 44 -0.78 -2.21 -6.20
N VAL A 45 -0.82 -1.78 -4.93
CA VAL A 45 -1.24 -0.43 -4.55
C VAL A 45 -0.31 0.64 -5.14
N VAL A 46 1.01 0.42 -5.10
CA VAL A 46 2.00 1.33 -5.72
C VAL A 46 1.81 1.41 -7.25
N ALA A 47 1.59 0.28 -7.93
CA ALA A 47 1.36 0.27 -9.36
C ALA A 47 0.07 1.04 -9.73
N ALA A 48 -1.00 0.83 -8.97
CA ALA A 48 -2.26 1.55 -9.14
C ALA A 48 -2.13 3.06 -8.86
N ALA A 49 -1.30 3.46 -7.88
CA ALA A 49 -1.01 4.87 -7.60
C ALA A 49 -0.19 5.51 -8.73
N LYS A 50 0.82 4.82 -9.28
CA LYS A 50 1.60 5.29 -10.44
C LYS A 50 0.75 5.43 -11.70
N ALA A 51 -0.16 4.49 -11.94
CA ALA A 51 -1.07 4.54 -13.08
C ALA A 51 -2.02 5.75 -13.01
N ASP A 52 -2.47 6.13 -11.81
CA ASP A 52 -3.30 7.32 -11.62
C ASP A 52 -2.50 8.62 -11.67
N ALA A 53 -1.26 8.62 -11.18
CA ALA A 53 -0.35 9.76 -11.31
C ALA A 53 0.00 10.08 -12.77
N ASN A 54 0.13 9.07 -13.64
CA ASN A 54 0.37 9.26 -15.08
C ASN A 54 -0.86 9.78 -15.86
N LYS A 55 -2.04 9.83 -15.23
CA LYS A 55 -3.28 10.37 -15.83
C LYS A 55 -3.56 11.82 -15.38
N LEU A 56 -2.77 12.36 -14.46
CA LEU A 56 -2.74 13.77 -14.05
C LEU A 56 -1.84 14.57 -14.98
#